data_AF-A0A919AJD3-F1
#
_entry.id   AF-A0A919AJD3-F1
#
_cell.length_a   1.000
_cell.length_b   1.000
_cell.length_c   1.000
_cell.angle_alpha   90.00
_cell.angle_beta   90.00
_cell.angle_gamma   90.00
#
_symmetry.space_group_name_H-M   'P 1'
#
loop_
_entity.id
_entity.type
_entity.pdbx_description
1 polymer ?
#
loop_
_entity_poly.entity_id
_entity_poly.type
_entity_poly.pdbx_seq_one_letter_code
_entity_poly.pdbx_strand_id
1 'polypeptide(L)' 'MTTPYERLMAETIPTRPAPAPKPEQPPPRQPGRWTPEKQDAHWAELCQAVGVANEQRPTLRLITEPEPANTDAA' A
#
# COMPACT_ATOMS: atom_id res chain seq x y z
N MET A 1 -0.87 37.23 -35.66
CA MET A 1 -0.93 35.79 -36.03
C MET A 1 -0.28 35.04 -34.89
N THR A 2 -1.07 34.44 -34.00
CA THR A 2 -0.53 33.66 -32.88
C THR A 2 -0.07 32.31 -33.41
N THR A 3 1.16 31.92 -33.11
CA THR A 3 1.68 30.63 -33.56
C THR A 3 1.04 29.49 -32.77
N PRO A 4 0.99 28.26 -33.31
CA PRO A 4 0.54 27.09 -32.54
C PRO A 4 1.30 26.90 -31.22
N TYR A 5 2.59 27.24 -31.21
CA TYR A 5 3.45 27.14 -30.02
C TYR A 5 3.07 28.14 -28.92
N GLU A 6 2.84 29.41 -29.26
CA GLU A 6 2.37 30.41 -28.29
C GLU A 6 1.04 30.03 -27.66
N ARG A 7 0.17 29.37 -28.42
CA ARG A 7 -1.12 28.88 -27.93
C ARG A 7 -0.96 27.81 -26.85
N LEU A 8 -0.04 26.86 -27.06
CA LEU A 8 0.27 25.81 -26.08
C LEU A 8 0.86 26.38 -24.80
N MET A 9 1.73 27.39 -24.90
CA MET A 9 2.33 28.05 -23.73
C MET A 9 1.30 28.88 -22.94
N ALA A 10 0.22 29.33 -23.59
CA ALA A 10 -0.87 30.06 -22.95
C ALA A 10 -1.93 29.14 -22.32
N GLU A 11 -1.93 27.84 -22.62
CA GLU A 11 -2.87 26.88 -22.05
C GLU A 11 -2.48 26.54 -20.60
N THR A 12 -3.44 26.67 -19.68
CA THR A 12 -3.22 26.32 -18.27
C THR A 12 -3.26 24.79 -18.10
N ILE A 13 -2.21 24.22 -17.51
CA ILE A 13 -2.18 22.79 -17.18
C ILE A 13 -3.09 22.55 -15.96
N PRO A 14 -4.12 21.68 -16.07
CA PRO A 14 -4.96 21.36 -14.92
C PRO A 14 -4.10 20.70 -13.84
N THR A 15 -4.02 21.36 -12.68
CA THR A 15 -3.28 20.83 -11.53
C THR A 15 -4.18 19.84 -10.80
N ARG A 16 -3.60 18.68 -10.41
CA ARG A 16 -4.31 17.68 -9.62
C ARG A 16 -4.81 18.31 -8.31
N PRO A 17 -6.08 18.12 -7.91
CA PRO A 17 -6.55 18.58 -6.61
C PRO A 17 -5.77 17.87 -5.48
N ALA A 18 -5.70 18.53 -4.33
CA ALA A 18 -5.09 17.94 -3.14
C ALA A 18 -5.76 16.59 -2.79
N PRO A 19 -5.00 15.60 -2.30
CA PRO A 19 -5.58 14.36 -1.83
C PRO A 19 -6.60 14.65 -0.72
N ALA A 20 -7.71 13.92 -0.75
CA ALA A 20 -8.67 13.98 0.34
C ALA A 20 -8.00 13.56 1.67
N PRO A 21 -8.40 14.15 2.81
CA PRO A 21 -7.93 13.70 4.11
C PRO A 21 -8.22 12.21 4.26
N LYS A 22 -7.22 11.46 4.75
CA LYS A 22 -7.37 10.03 4.99
C LYS A 22 -8.51 9.84 6.01
N PRO A 23 -9.53 9.02 5.73
CA PRO A 23 -10.54 8.72 6.73
C PRO A 23 -9.84 8.13 7.95
N GLU A 24 -10.32 8.54 9.13
CA GLU A 24 -9.85 8.02 10.42
C GLU A 24 -10.03 6.50 10.37
N GLN A 25 -8.91 5.77 10.29
CA GLN A 25 -8.98 4.32 10.23
C GLN A 25 -9.59 3.85 11.55
N PRO A 26 -10.69 3.06 11.51
CA PRO A 26 -11.19 2.45 12.73
C PRO A 26 -10.04 1.67 13.36
N PRO A 27 -9.98 1.57 14.71
CA PRO A 27 -8.99 0.74 15.36
C PRO A 27 -9.02 -0.64 14.70
N PRO A 28 -7.86 -1.25 14.43
CA PRO A 28 -7.80 -2.52 13.74
C PRO A 28 -8.74 -3.47 14.48
N ARG A 29 -9.89 -3.80 13.87
CA ARG A 29 -10.77 -4.86 14.37
C ARG A 29 -9.85 -6.05 14.41
N GLN A 30 -9.40 -6.50 15.58
CA GLN A 30 -8.46 -7.61 15.66
C GLN A 30 -9.19 -8.81 15.06
N PRO A 31 -8.93 -9.18 13.78
CA PRO A 31 -9.49 -10.43 13.28
C PRO A 31 -8.70 -11.45 14.10
N GLY A 32 -9.37 -12.28 14.89
CA GLY A 32 -8.70 -13.19 15.83
C GLY A 32 -7.47 -13.78 15.17
N ARG A 33 -6.28 -13.45 15.70
CA ARG A 33 -4.99 -13.67 15.02
C ARG A 33 -4.98 -15.08 14.47
N TRP A 34 -4.91 -15.21 13.14
CA TRP A 34 -4.81 -16.54 12.54
C TRP A 34 -3.54 -17.20 13.06
N THR A 35 -3.68 -18.42 13.56
CA THR A 35 -2.52 -19.23 13.92
C THR A 35 -1.76 -19.59 12.64
N PRO A 36 -0.44 -19.86 12.72
CA PRO A 36 0.34 -20.27 11.56
C PRO A 36 -0.30 -21.44 10.79
N GLU A 37 -0.85 -22.42 11.51
CA GLU A 37 -1.47 -23.61 10.93
C GLU A 37 -2.71 -23.26 10.10
N LYS A 38 -3.52 -22.30 10.57
CA LYS A 38 -4.69 -21.82 9.82
C LYS A 38 -4.29 -21.08 8.55
N GLN A 39 -3.20 -20.33 8.60
CA GLN A 39 -2.68 -19.62 7.43
C GLN A 39 -2.15 -20.61 6.39
N ASP A 40 -1.48 -21.68 6.82
CA ASP A 40 -0.92 -22.68 5.92
C ASP A 40 -2.02 -23.54 5.28
N ALA A 41 -3.04 -23.92 6.05
CA ALA A 41 -4.23 -24.61 5.52
C ALA A 41 -4.94 -23.75 4.47
N HIS A 42 -5.15 -22.46 4.76
CA HIS A 42 -5.78 -21.54 3.81
C HIS A 42 -4.93 -21.33 2.55
N TRP A 43 -3.60 -21.29 2.68
CA TRP A 43 -2.71 -21.19 1.53
C TRP A 43 -2.80 -22.43 0.64
N ALA A 44 -2.86 -23.63 1.22
CA ALA A 44 -3.05 -24.86 0.46
C ALA A 44 -4.38 -24.89 -0.32
N GLU A 45 -5.48 -24.45 0.31
CA GLU A 45 -6.78 -24.29 -0.36
C GLU A 45 -6.71 -23.32 -1.53
N LEU A 46 -6.02 -22.19 -1.35
CA LEU A 46 -5.83 -21.19 -2.41
C LEU A 46 -5.01 -21.75 -3.58
N CYS A 47 -3.91 -22.45 -3.30
CA CYS A 47 -3.08 -23.10 -4.32
C CYS A 47 -3.88 -24.13 -5.12
N GLN A 48 -4.75 -24.89 -4.47
CA GLN A 48 -5.66 -25.81 -5.17
C GLN A 48 -6.66 -25.07 -6.06
N ALA A 49 -7.27 -23.99 -5.57
CA ALA A 49 -8.26 -23.22 -6.32
C ALA A 49 -7.66 -22.55 -7.57
N VAL A 50 -6.40 -22.09 -7.49
CA VAL A 50 -5.70 -21.39 -8.59
C VAL A 50 -4.96 -22.36 -9.52
N GLY A 51 -4.86 -23.65 -9.17
CA GLY A 51 -4.18 -24.66 -9.98
C GLY A 51 -2.66 -24.69 -9.82
N VAL A 52 -2.14 -24.09 -8.75
CA VAL A 52 -0.71 -23.97 -8.43
C VAL A 52 -0.36 -24.72 -7.14
N ALA A 53 -0.71 -26.01 -7.10
CA ALA A 53 -0.73 -26.84 -5.89
C ALA A 53 0.62 -26.95 -5.13
N ASN A 54 1.75 -26.62 -5.76
CA ASN A 54 3.09 -26.77 -5.18
C ASN A 54 3.79 -25.42 -4.86
N GLU A 55 3.06 -24.30 -4.86
CA GLU A 55 3.67 -23.00 -4.57
C GLU A 55 3.93 -22.78 -3.08
N GLN A 56 5.17 -22.40 -2.76
CA GLN A 56 5.57 -22.07 -1.39
C GLN A 56 4.97 -20.73 -0.96
N ARG A 57 4.43 -20.71 0.27
CA ARG A 57 3.87 -19.50 0.86
C ARG A 57 4.93 -18.40 1.00
N PRO A 58 4.65 -17.16 0.55
CA PRO A 58 5.60 -16.06 0.70
C PRO A 58 5.75 -15.67 2.18
N THR A 59 7.00 -15.51 2.62
CA THR A 59 7.33 -14.98 3.96
C THR A 59 7.52 -13.47 3.86
N LEU A 60 6.58 -12.70 4.39
CA LEU A 60 6.73 -11.24 4.48
C LEU A 60 7.82 -10.90 5.50
N ARG A 61 8.87 -10.21 5.05
CA ARG A 61 9.81 -9.54 5.96
C ARG A 61 9.17 -8.21 6.37
N LEU A 62 8.78 -8.10 7.63
CA LEU A 62 8.35 -6.81 8.19
C LEU A 62 9.59 -5.91 8.27
N ILE A 63 9.58 -4.83 7.49
CA ILE A 63 10.59 -3.77 7.62
C ILE A 63 10.22 -3.03 8.91
N THR A 64 11.00 -3.24 9.96
CA THR A 64 10.92 -2.42 11.18
C THR A 64 11.51 -1.06 10.83
N GLU A 65 10.68 -0.01 10.79
CA GLU A 65 11.18 1.37 10.67
C GLU A 65 12.07 1.70 11.88
N PRO A 66 13.24 2.34 11.68
CA PRO A 66 14.08 2.75 12.80
C PRO A 66 13.36 3.84 13.62
N GLU A 67 13.35 3.66 14.94
CA GLU A 67 12.82 4.58 15.94
C GLU A 67 13.37 6.00 15.73
N PRO A 68 12.54 7.06 15.76
CA PRO A 68 13.03 8.42 15.61
C PRO A 68 13.93 8.78 16.80
N ALA A 69 15.20 9.08 16.50
CA ALA A 69 16.14 9.60 17.48
C ALA A 69 15.55 10.85 18.16
N ASN A 70 15.38 10.79 19.48
CA ASN A 70 15.09 11.94 20.31
C ASN A 70 16.18 13.00 20.08
N THR A 71 15.86 14.04 19.32
CA THR A 71 16.66 15.27 19.32
C THR A 71 16.26 16.05 20.56
N ASP A 72 16.88 15.70 21.69
CA ASP A 72 16.79 16.48 22.91
C ASP A 72 17.45 17.84 22.65
N ALA A 73 16.65 18.90 22.80
CA ALA A 73 17.09 20.27 22.63
C ALA A 73 17.75 20.73 23.93
N ALA A 74 18.98 21.23 23.84
CA ALA A 74 19.65 21.99 24.89
C ALA A 74 20.32 23.23 24.29
#